data_AF-A0A4S4BR80-F1
#
_entry.id   AF-A0A4S4BR80-F1
#
_cell.length_a   1.000
_cell.length_b   1.000
_cell.length_c   1.000
_cell.angle_alpha   90.00
_cell.angle_beta   90.00
_cell.angle_gamma   90.00
#
_symmetry.space_group_name_H-M   'P 1'
#
loop_
_entity.id
_entity.type
_entity.pdbx_description
1 polymer ?
#
loop_
_entity_poly.entity_id
_entity_poly.type
_entity_poly.pdbx_seq_one_letter_code
_entity_poly.pdbx_strand_id
1 'polypeptide(L)' 'MKVVVKKDFHFEKIYNFRDIGGVQTEDGRNVRSGILYRSDDLS' A
#
# COMPACT_ATOMS: atom_id res chain seq x y z
N MET A 1 -5.90 3.53 22.22
CA MET A 1 -5.09 3.76 21.00
C MET A 1 -4.96 2.45 20.25
N LYS A 2 -5.44 2.36 19.00
CA LYS A 2 -5.10 1.22 18.12
C LYS A 2 -3.73 1.51 17.51
N VAL A 3 -2.71 0.76 17.93
CA VAL A 3 -1.41 0.76 17.25
C VAL A 3 -1.61 0.02 15.93
N VAL A 4 -1.66 0.75 14.82
CA VAL A 4 -1.64 0.14 13.49
C VAL A 4 -0.18 -0.16 13.18
N VAL A 5 0.21 -1.43 13.29
CA VAL A 5 1.53 -1.89 12.87
C VAL A 5 1.57 -1.79 11.35
N LYS A 6 2.35 -0.85 10.83
CA LYS A 6 2.58 -0.73 9.39
C LYS A 6 3.42 -1.92 8.96
N LYS A 7 2.86 -2.79 8.12
CA LYS A 7 3.57 -3.96 7.59
C LYS A 7 4.58 -3.47 6.55
N ASP A 8 5.86 -3.64 6.86
CA ASP A 8 6.95 -3.22 5.99
C ASP A 8 7.36 -4.39 5.08
N PHE A 9 7.38 -4.15 3.77
CA PHE A 9 7.67 -5.17 2.76
C PHE A 9 8.97 -4.79 2.06
N HIS A 10 10.01 -5.60 2.26
CA HIS A 10 11.30 -5.42 1.59
C HIS A 10 11.52 -6.55 0.59
N PHE A 11 11.78 -6.18 -0.66
CA PHE A 11 12.08 -7.09 -1.76
C PHE A 11 13.42 -6.69 -2.38
N GLU A 12 14.24 -7.67 -2.74
CA GLU A 12 15.59 -7.40 -3.28
C GLU A 12 15.59 -6.72 -4.66
N LYS A 13 14.53 -6.94 -5.46
CA LYS A 13 14.46 -6.46 -6.85
C LYS A 13 13.25 -5.59 -7.16
N ILE A 14 12.38 -5.33 -6.18
CA ILE A 14 11.16 -4.54 -6.39
C ILE A 14 11.31 -3.21 -5.67
N TYR A 15 11.33 -2.14 -6.44
CA TYR A 15 11.48 -0.79 -5.92
C TYR A 15 10.12 -0.16 -5.62
N ASN A 16 10.09 0.67 -4.57
CA ASN A 16 8.93 1.47 -4.18
C ASN A 16 7.64 0.66 -3.90
N PHE A 17 7.79 -0.61 -3.51
CA PHE A 17 6.67 -1.48 -3.17
C PHE A 17 5.95 -1.01 -1.90
N ARG A 18 4.66 -0.69 -1.99
CA ARG A 18 3.84 -0.26 -0.84
C ARG A 18 2.35 -0.52 -1.02
N ASP A 19 1.68 -0.80 0.09
CA ASP A 19 0.21 -0.76 0.19
C ASP A 19 -0.27 0.69 -0.02
N ILE A 20 -1.35 0.87 -0.80
CA ILE A 20 -1.98 2.18 -1.02
C ILE A 20 -3.30 2.35 -0.24
N GLY A 21 -3.62 1.43 0.67
CA GLY A 21 -4.76 1.53 1.55
C GLY A 21 -4.83 2.87 2.28
N GLY A 22 -6.04 3.39 2.45
CA GLY A 22 -6.30 4.70 3.06
C GLY A 22 -6.29 5.87 2.07
N VAL A 23 -5.91 5.67 0.81
CA VAL A 23 -6.11 6.68 -0.24
C VAL A 23 -7.61 6.86 -0.50
N GLN A 24 -8.05 8.11 -0.55
CA GLN A 24 -9.43 8.45 -0.87
C GLN A 24 -9.65 8.42 -2.39
N THR A 25 -10.74 7.79 -2.82
CA THR A 25 -11.20 7.77 -4.21
C THR A 25 -12.02 9.03 -4.51
N GLU A 26 -12.20 9.34 -5.80
CA GLU A 26 -12.94 10.54 -6.24
C GLU A 26 -14.38 10.59 -5.73
N ASP A 27 -14.99 9.43 -5.47
CA ASP A 27 -16.33 9.29 -4.90
C ASP A 27 -16.35 9.33 -3.36
N GLY A 28 -15.23 9.68 -2.72
CA GLY A 28 -15.11 9.90 -1.28
C GLY A 28 -14.90 8.62 -0.45
N ARG A 29 -14.87 7.44 -1.06
CA ARG A 29 -14.55 6.17 -0.38
C ARG A 29 -13.04 6.02 -0.16
N ASN A 30 -12.62 5.06 0.66
CA ASN A 30 -11.20 4.78 0.90
C ASN A 30 -10.79 3.41 0.38
N VAL A 31 -9.60 3.31 -0.21
CA VAL A 31 -9.01 2.02 -0.58
C VAL A 31 -8.77 1.20 0.67
N ARG A 32 -9.26 -0.05 0.68
CA ARG A 32 -9.03 -0.97 1.79
C ARG A 32 -7.56 -1.41 1.82
N SER A 33 -6.90 -1.27 2.98
CA SER A 33 -5.54 -1.78 3.19
C SER A 33 -5.44 -3.27 2.93
N GLY A 34 -4.31 -3.68 2.36
CA GLY A 34 -3.99 -5.08 2.04
C GLY A 34 -4.66 -5.63 0.77
N ILE A 35 -5.31 -4.79 -0.04
CA ILE A 35 -5.98 -5.21 -1.28
C ILE A 35 -5.20 -4.78 -2.52
N LEU A 36 -4.65 -3.57 -2.52
CA LEU A 36 -3.98 -2.99 -3.67
C LEU A 36 -2.60 -2.46 -3.28
N TYR A 37 -1.60 -2.92 -4.02
CA TYR A 37 -0.21 -2.54 -3.85
C TYR A 37 0.29 -1.88 -5.13
N ARG A 38 1.30 -1.02 -4.99
CA ARG A 38 2.02 -0.43 -6.13
C ARG A 38 3.51 -0.72 -6.02
N SER A 39 4.18 -0.80 -7.16
CA SER A 39 5.64 -0.74 -7.31
C SER A 39 5.98 0.24 -8.44
N ASP A 40 7.26 0.60 -8.57
CA ASP A 40 7.71 1.37 -9.73
C ASP A 40 7.88 0.48 -10.97
N ASP A 41 8.46 -0.71 -10.80
CA ASP A 41 8.70 -1.68 -11.87
C ASP A 41 8.61 -3.13 -11.33
N LEU A 42 8.37 -4.10 -12.23
CA LEU A 42 8.23 -5.53 -11.96
C LEU A 42 8.99 -6.43 -12.96
N SER A 43 9.86 -5.87 -13.80
CA SER A 43 10.58 -6.60 -14.86
C SER A 43 11.51 -7.71 -14.35
#